data_AF-A0A7V9NVV6-F1
#
_entry.id   AF-A0A7V9NVV6-F1
#
_cell.length_a   1.000
_cell.length_b   1.000
_cell.length_c   1.000
_cell.angle_alpha   90.00
_cell.angle_beta   90.00
_cell.angle_gamma   90.00
#
_symmetry.space_group_name_H-M   'P 1'
#
loop_
_entity.id
_entity.type
_entity.pdbx_description
1 polymer ?
#
loop_
_entity_poly.entity_id
_entity_poly.type
_entity_poly.pdbx_seq_one_letter_code
_entity_poly.pdbx_strand_id
1 'polypeptide(L)'
;MKKLLFFFISLFALHSVAVNKENKLQNNSPENIITGKLESFIKEKKFQPDEVLMYPGINSKPLKTKLTELVNESAKDFMQVAASNPSDESYQIKIKAGLERFNTYYSELSSEDLDRIYHYFEQLIEIVGLKNPGNYLKKWRYG
;
A
#
# COMPACT_ATOMS: atom_id res chain seq x y z
N MET A 1 -31.53 68.68 -7.19
CA MET A 1 -31.42 67.88 -5.96
C MET A 1 -30.98 66.46 -6.31
N LYS A 2 -29.86 66.04 -5.71
CA LYS A 2 -29.30 64.69 -5.54
C LYS A 2 -30.24 63.51 -5.91
N LYS A 3 -29.74 62.55 -6.70
CA LYS A 3 -29.15 61.31 -6.15
C LYS A 3 -28.53 60.45 -7.26
N LEU A 4 -27.21 60.36 -7.18
CA LEU A 4 -26.37 59.28 -7.68
C LEU A 4 -26.75 57.98 -6.95
N LEU A 5 -26.96 56.88 -7.67
CA LEU A 5 -26.77 55.55 -7.09
C LEU A 5 -26.27 54.56 -8.16
N PHE A 6 -25.05 54.10 -7.91
CA PHE A 6 -24.32 53.07 -8.64
C PHE A 6 -25.07 51.74 -8.66
N PHE A 7 -25.06 51.03 -9.79
CA PHE A 7 -25.16 49.57 -9.80
C PHE A 7 -24.13 48.98 -10.77
N PHE A 8 -23.40 48.02 -10.23
CA PHE A 8 -22.16 47.45 -10.73
C PHE A 8 -22.34 46.68 -12.05
N ILE A 9 -21.36 46.84 -12.93
CA ILE A 9 -21.12 46.02 -14.12
C ILE A 9 -20.88 44.57 -13.66
N SER A 10 -21.86 43.70 -13.87
CA SER A 10 -21.67 42.25 -13.78
C SER A 10 -21.19 41.75 -15.14
N LEU A 11 -19.88 41.89 -15.37
CA LEU A 11 -19.17 41.23 -16.45
C LEU A 11 -18.36 40.12 -15.79
N PHE A 12 -18.88 38.89 -15.69
CA PHE A 12 -18.08 37.66 -15.62
C PHE A 12 -19.00 36.42 -15.52
N ALA A 13 -19.29 35.81 -16.66
CA ALA A 13 -19.74 34.42 -16.71
C ALA A 13 -19.38 33.79 -18.07
N LEU A 14 -18.09 33.71 -18.35
CA LEU A 14 -17.54 32.69 -19.26
C LEU A 14 -16.94 31.60 -18.37
N HIS A 15 -17.72 30.53 -18.17
CA HIS A 15 -17.21 29.30 -17.57
C HIS A 15 -17.20 28.19 -18.62
N SER A 16 -16.21 27.31 -18.44
CA SER A 16 -15.93 26.03 -19.11
C SER A 16 -15.05 26.17 -20.37
N VAL A 17 -13.92 25.45 -20.55
CA VAL A 17 -13.44 24.16 -20.01
C VAL A 17 -11.90 24.18 -20.01
N ALA A 18 -11.24 24.09 -18.85
CA ALA A 18 -9.80 23.75 -18.81
C ALA A 18 -9.32 23.02 -17.53
N VAL A 19 -10.21 22.63 -16.61
CA VAL A 19 -9.80 22.05 -15.31
C VAL A 19 -9.68 20.51 -15.33
N ASN A 20 -9.92 19.84 -16.47
CA ASN A 20 -9.96 18.37 -16.51
C ASN A 20 -8.70 17.68 -17.06
N LYS A 21 -7.70 18.44 -17.54
CA LYS A 21 -6.49 17.86 -18.16
C LYS A 21 -5.33 17.68 -17.17
N GLU A 22 -5.16 18.61 -16.22
CA GLU A 22 -4.08 18.56 -15.22
C GLU A 22 -4.29 17.46 -14.17
N ASN A 23 -5.54 17.23 -13.72
CA ASN A 23 -5.89 16.16 -12.78
C ASN A 23 -5.64 14.74 -13.33
N LYS A 24 -5.70 14.57 -14.65
CA LYS A 24 -5.49 13.27 -15.31
C LYS A 24 -4.01 12.95 -15.54
N LEU A 25 -3.14 13.96 -15.58
CA LEU A 25 -1.70 13.82 -15.81
C LEU A 25 -0.93 13.57 -14.51
N GLN A 26 -1.32 14.21 -13.40
CA GLN A 26 -0.75 13.89 -12.08
C GLN A 26 -1.02 12.43 -11.66
N ASN A 27 -2.21 11.90 -11.93
CA ASN A 27 -2.59 10.54 -11.53
C ASN A 27 -1.82 9.39 -12.21
N ASN A 28 -1.03 9.66 -13.25
CA ASN A 28 -0.34 8.63 -14.03
C ASN A 28 1.18 8.58 -13.80
N SER A 29 1.73 9.34 -12.85
CA SER A 29 3.15 9.17 -12.49
C SER A 29 3.37 7.77 -11.90
N PRO A 30 4.52 7.12 -12.18
CA PRO A 30 4.82 5.79 -11.61
C PRO A 30 4.69 5.75 -10.08
N GLU A 31 5.12 6.82 -9.40
CA GLU A 31 5.00 6.98 -7.95
C GLU A 31 3.53 6.99 -7.48
N ASN A 32 2.66 7.73 -8.15
CA ASN A 32 1.24 7.79 -7.81
C ASN A 32 0.53 6.45 -8.07
N ILE A 33 0.95 5.73 -9.12
CA ILE A 33 0.45 4.37 -9.41
C ILE A 33 0.87 3.39 -8.31
N ILE A 34 2.16 3.39 -7.93
CA ILE A 34 2.67 2.52 -6.86
C ILE A 34 1.96 2.83 -5.54
N THR A 35 1.86 4.10 -5.17
CA THR A 35 1.18 4.56 -3.96
C THR A 35 -0.28 4.10 -3.95
N GLY A 36 -1.01 4.32 -5.05
CA GLY A 36 -2.40 3.87 -5.17
C GLY A 36 -2.58 2.35 -5.08
N LYS A 37 -1.64 1.56 -5.62
CA LYS A 37 -1.63 0.09 -5.47
C LYS A 37 -1.36 -0.33 -4.02
N LEU A 38 -0.41 0.28 -3.33
CA LEU A 38 -0.11 0.01 -1.92
C LEU A 38 -1.29 0.39 -1.01
N GLU A 39 -1.95 1.51 -1.27
CA GLU A 39 -3.17 1.89 -0.56
C GLU A 39 -4.31 0.90 -0.79
N SER A 40 -4.46 0.40 -2.02
CA SER A 40 -5.45 -0.63 -2.35
C SER A 40 -5.14 -1.92 -1.59
N PHE A 41 -3.89 -2.37 -1.62
CA PHE A 41 -3.41 -3.51 -0.85
C PHE A 41 -3.71 -3.36 0.64
N ILE A 42 -3.48 -2.19 1.25
CA ILE A 42 -3.76 -1.94 2.68
C ILE A 42 -5.25 -2.11 3.01
N LYS A 43 -6.15 -1.69 2.10
CA LYS A 43 -7.61 -1.74 2.28
C LYS A 43 -8.18 -3.15 2.12
N GLU A 44 -7.46 -4.07 1.49
CA GLU A 44 -7.90 -5.45 1.31
C GLU A 44 -8.06 -6.18 2.64
N LYS A 45 -9.10 -7.02 2.71
CA LYS A 45 -9.29 -7.95 3.82
C LYS A 45 -8.18 -9.00 3.80
N LYS A 46 -7.42 -9.09 4.89
CA LYS A 46 -6.31 -10.06 5.00
C LYS A 46 -6.72 -11.32 5.75
N PHE A 47 -5.93 -12.37 5.52
CA PHE A 47 -6.06 -13.69 6.15
C PHE A 47 -7.48 -14.27 6.02
N GLN A 48 -8.15 -13.99 4.91
CA GLN A 48 -9.38 -14.67 4.50
C GLN A 48 -9.03 -16.02 3.86
N PRO A 49 -9.96 -16.99 3.86
CA PRO A 49 -9.80 -18.19 3.05
C PRO A 49 -9.50 -17.84 1.59
N ASP A 50 -8.60 -18.59 0.98
CA ASP A 50 -8.15 -18.41 -0.40
C ASP A 50 -7.98 -19.78 -1.04
N GLU A 51 -8.93 -20.17 -1.89
CA GLU A 51 -8.98 -21.50 -2.50
C GLU A 51 -7.84 -21.73 -3.50
N VAL A 52 -7.37 -20.67 -4.17
CA VAL A 52 -6.27 -20.76 -5.15
C VAL A 52 -4.97 -21.10 -4.44
N LEU A 53 -4.76 -20.54 -3.25
CA LEU A 53 -3.60 -20.86 -2.41
C LEU A 53 -3.85 -22.01 -1.43
N MET A 54 -5.03 -22.66 -1.49
CA MET A 54 -5.47 -23.67 -0.51
C MET A 54 -5.32 -23.21 0.94
N TYR A 55 -5.46 -21.91 1.19
CA TYR A 55 -5.25 -21.29 2.49
C TYR A 55 -6.58 -21.20 3.25
N PRO A 56 -6.72 -21.82 4.44
CA PRO A 56 -8.00 -21.88 5.15
C PRO A 56 -8.40 -20.57 5.83
N GLY A 57 -7.47 -19.63 6.00
CA GLY A 57 -7.69 -18.41 6.77
C GLY A 57 -7.51 -18.59 8.28
N ILE A 58 -7.36 -17.47 8.99
CA ILE A 58 -7.22 -17.47 10.45
C ILE A 58 -8.60 -17.36 11.11
N ASN A 59 -8.92 -18.26 12.03
CA ASN A 59 -10.19 -18.21 12.76
C ASN A 59 -10.15 -17.28 13.98
N SER A 60 -8.99 -17.17 14.64
CA SER A 60 -8.81 -16.26 15.79
C SER A 60 -8.92 -14.80 15.34
N LYS A 61 -10.01 -14.13 15.73
CA LYS A 61 -10.24 -12.72 15.38
C LYS A 61 -9.16 -11.78 15.92
N PRO A 62 -8.69 -11.89 17.19
CA PRO A 62 -7.62 -11.04 17.70
C PRO A 62 -6.31 -11.22 16.93
N LEU A 63 -5.90 -12.47 16.67
CA LEU A 63 -4.69 -12.77 15.92
C LEU A 63 -4.80 -12.23 14.48
N LYS A 64 -5.91 -12.48 13.80
CA LYS A 64 -6.17 -11.95 12.45
C LYS A 64 -6.04 -10.43 12.40
N THR A 65 -6.63 -9.71 13.35
CA THR A 65 -6.51 -8.25 13.42
C THR A 65 -5.05 -7.84 13.56
N LYS A 66 -4.32 -8.45 14.49
CA LYS A 66 -2.93 -8.09 14.76
C LYS A 66 -2.02 -8.36 13.56
N LEU A 67 -2.13 -9.52 12.92
CA LEU A 67 -1.33 -9.82 11.74
C LEU A 67 -1.69 -8.93 10.56
N THR A 68 -2.96 -8.56 10.40
CA THR A 68 -3.40 -7.59 9.38
C THR A 68 -2.72 -6.24 9.57
N GLU A 69 -2.62 -5.77 10.82
CA GLU A 69 -1.89 -4.54 11.14
C GLU A 69 -0.42 -4.64 10.73
N LEU A 70 0.27 -5.74 11.05
CA LEU A 70 1.69 -5.92 10.72
C LEU A 70 1.96 -5.97 9.20
N VAL A 71 1.09 -6.64 8.43
CA VAL A 71 1.21 -6.64 6.96
C VAL A 71 0.96 -5.22 6.42
N ASN A 72 -0.05 -4.52 6.93
CA ASN A 72 -0.35 -3.15 6.51
C ASN A 72 0.74 -2.15 6.91
N GLU A 73 1.40 -2.33 8.07
CA GLU A 73 2.57 -1.56 8.47
C GLU A 73 3.75 -1.79 7.51
N SER A 74 3.96 -3.03 7.08
CA SER A 74 4.98 -3.35 6.08
C SER A 74 4.68 -2.70 4.72
N ALA A 75 3.41 -2.63 4.31
CA ALA A 75 3.02 -1.88 3.12
C ALA A 75 3.30 -0.37 3.25
N LYS A 76 3.06 0.22 4.43
CA LYS A 76 3.39 1.62 4.71
C LYS A 76 4.90 1.89 4.67
N ASP A 77 5.72 0.95 5.16
CA ASP A 77 7.17 1.04 4.99
C ASP A 77 7.57 1.09 3.51
N PHE A 78 6.93 0.27 2.66
CA PHE A 78 7.17 0.30 1.21
C PHE A 78 6.74 1.64 0.59
N MET A 79 5.63 2.22 1.03
CA MET A 79 5.19 3.56 0.61
C MET A 79 6.23 4.63 0.98
N GLN A 80 6.81 4.56 2.19
CA GLN A 80 7.84 5.50 2.62
C GLN A 80 9.12 5.40 1.77
N VAL A 81 9.53 4.19 1.41
CA VAL A 81 10.68 3.99 0.50
C VAL A 81 10.36 4.53 -0.89
N ALA A 82 9.16 4.27 -1.41
CA ALA A 82 8.73 4.75 -2.72
C ALA A 82 8.74 6.29 -2.83
N ALA A 83 8.32 6.99 -1.77
CA ALA A 83 8.21 8.45 -1.73
C ALA A 83 9.54 9.19 -1.40
N SER A 84 10.62 8.46 -1.11
CA SER A 84 11.90 9.06 -0.72
C SER A 84 13.00 8.79 -1.75
N ASN A 85 13.83 7.77 -1.53
CA ASN A 85 14.88 7.36 -2.46
C ASN A 85 14.78 5.85 -2.71
N PRO A 86 13.88 5.41 -3.61
CA PRO A 86 13.64 4.00 -3.84
C PRO A 86 14.89 3.33 -4.39
N SER A 87 15.35 2.31 -3.66
CA SER A 87 16.49 1.46 -4.04
C SER A 87 16.25 0.05 -3.51
N ASP A 88 16.84 -0.93 -4.19
CA ASP A 88 16.73 -2.33 -3.78
C ASP A 88 17.16 -2.53 -2.32
N GLU A 89 18.26 -1.89 -1.90
CA GLU A 89 18.75 -1.92 -0.52
C GLU A 89 17.73 -1.35 0.48
N SER A 90 17.12 -0.21 0.17
CA SER A 90 16.12 0.42 1.04
C SER A 90 14.89 -0.46 1.22
N TYR A 91 14.42 -1.12 0.15
CA TYR A 91 13.34 -2.10 0.27
C TYR A 91 13.76 -3.35 1.03
N GLN A 92 14.96 -3.88 0.80
CA GLN A 92 15.47 -5.05 1.52
C GLN A 92 15.53 -4.83 3.03
N ILE A 93 15.97 -3.64 3.48
CA ILE A 93 15.96 -3.25 4.90
C ILE A 93 14.52 -3.30 5.45
N LYS A 94 13.55 -2.76 4.71
CA LYS A 94 12.14 -2.76 5.12
C LYS A 94 11.49 -4.13 5.07
N ILE A 95 11.86 -4.99 4.11
CA ILE A 95 11.43 -6.39 4.06
C ILE A 95 11.88 -7.12 5.32
N LYS A 96 13.17 -7.02 5.66
CA LYS A 96 13.73 -7.64 6.86
C LYS A 96 13.00 -7.18 8.12
N ALA A 97 12.89 -5.86 8.32
CA ALA A 97 12.21 -5.29 9.48
C ALA A 97 10.73 -5.68 9.55
N GLY A 98 10.04 -5.75 8.40
CA GLY A 98 8.65 -6.18 8.33
C GLY A 98 8.44 -7.63 8.74
N LEU A 99 9.29 -8.54 8.26
CA LEU A 99 9.24 -9.96 8.61
C LEU A 99 9.55 -10.20 10.09
N GLU A 100 10.50 -9.45 10.67
CA GLU A 100 10.85 -9.56 12.09
C GLU A 100 9.67 -9.26 13.03
N ARG A 101 8.70 -8.42 12.62
CA ARG A 101 7.49 -8.14 13.41
C ARG A 101 6.62 -9.37 13.66
N PHE A 102 6.68 -10.36 12.76
CA PHE A 102 5.91 -11.59 12.88
C PHE A 102 6.55 -12.61 13.83
N ASN A 103 7.84 -12.45 14.17
CA ASN A 103 8.55 -13.41 15.01
C ASN A 103 7.91 -13.56 16.40
N THR A 104 7.29 -12.50 16.92
CA THR A 104 6.55 -12.55 18.19
C THR A 104 5.36 -13.51 18.16
N TYR A 105 4.79 -13.77 16.99
CA TYR A 105 3.62 -14.64 16.81
C TYR A 105 3.98 -15.98 16.20
N TYR A 106 5.26 -16.24 15.89
CA TYR A 106 5.68 -17.38 15.06
C TYR A 106 5.17 -18.73 15.57
N SER A 107 5.14 -18.94 16.89
CA SER A 107 4.63 -20.17 17.51
C SER A 107 3.11 -20.36 17.41
N GLU A 108 2.36 -19.31 17.09
CA GLU A 108 0.91 -19.33 16.91
C GLU A 108 0.48 -19.51 15.45
N LEU A 109 1.43 -19.45 14.51
CA LEU A 109 1.17 -19.50 13.08
C LEU A 109 1.31 -20.93 12.55
N SER A 110 0.32 -21.36 11.77
CA SER A 110 0.44 -22.58 10.97
C SER A 110 1.43 -22.38 9.81
N SER A 111 1.83 -23.48 9.18
CA SER A 111 2.66 -23.43 7.97
C SER A 111 1.98 -22.60 6.87
N GLU A 112 0.67 -22.76 6.73
CA GLU A 112 -0.17 -22.07 5.78
C GLU A 112 -0.29 -20.57 6.09
N ASP A 113 -0.32 -20.17 7.37
CA ASP A 113 -0.28 -18.76 7.76
C ASP A 113 1.06 -18.10 7.40
N LEU A 114 2.17 -18.82 7.62
CA LEU A 114 3.51 -18.36 7.25
C LEU A 114 3.65 -18.21 5.72
N ASP A 115 3.11 -19.15 4.94
CA ASP A 115 3.06 -19.06 3.47
C ASP A 115 2.17 -17.89 3.01
N ARG A 116 1.04 -17.62 3.69
CA ARG A 116 0.21 -16.46 3.37
C ARG A 116 0.92 -15.14 3.65
N ILE A 117 1.68 -15.04 4.74
CA ILE A 117 2.52 -13.86 5.02
C ILE A 117 3.60 -13.71 3.94
N TYR A 118 4.26 -14.81 3.58
CA TYR A 118 5.25 -14.84 2.50
C TYR A 118 4.68 -14.25 1.20
N HIS A 119 3.49 -14.71 0.78
CA HIS A 119 2.81 -14.20 -0.40
C HIS A 119 2.38 -12.73 -0.31
N TYR A 120 2.06 -12.21 0.87
CA TYR A 120 1.81 -10.78 1.03
C TYR A 120 3.07 -9.95 0.75
N PHE A 121 4.25 -10.41 1.17
CA PHE A 121 5.50 -9.73 0.85
C PHE A 121 5.86 -9.87 -0.64
N GLU A 122 5.58 -11.00 -1.29
CA GLU A 122 5.73 -11.12 -2.75
C GLU A 122 4.88 -10.09 -3.51
N GLN A 123 3.62 -9.90 -3.10
CA GLN A 123 2.76 -8.87 -3.67
C GLN A 123 3.33 -7.46 -3.46
N LEU A 124 3.85 -7.16 -2.26
CA LEU A 124 4.48 -5.86 -2.00
C LEU A 124 5.72 -5.64 -2.90
N ILE A 125 6.56 -6.67 -3.07
CA ILE A 125 7.73 -6.66 -3.95
C ILE A 125 7.30 -6.40 -5.41
N GLU A 126 6.25 -7.09 -5.88
CA GLU A 126 5.71 -6.91 -7.22
C GLU A 126 5.14 -5.49 -7.43
N ILE A 127 4.37 -4.97 -6.47
CA ILE A 127 3.74 -3.65 -6.54
C ILE A 127 4.79 -2.55 -6.77
N VAL A 128 5.94 -2.62 -6.08
CA VAL A 128 7.02 -1.64 -6.22
C VAL A 128 8.01 -1.97 -7.35
N GLY A 129 7.81 -3.09 -8.04
CA GLY A 129 8.68 -3.53 -9.14
C GLY A 129 10.11 -3.88 -8.70
N LEU A 130 10.28 -4.36 -7.46
CA LEU A 130 11.60 -4.67 -6.90
C LEU A 130 12.19 -5.90 -7.58
N LYS A 131 13.29 -5.72 -8.31
CA LYS A 131 13.94 -6.78 -9.09
C LYS A 131 14.78 -7.72 -8.24
N ASN A 132 15.39 -7.20 -7.17
CA ASN A 132 16.22 -7.99 -6.26
C ASN A 132 15.74 -7.81 -4.81
N PRO A 133 14.82 -8.66 -4.34
CA PRO A 133 14.38 -8.64 -2.94
C PRO A 133 15.38 -9.26 -1.95
N GLY A 134 16.54 -9.74 -2.44
CA GLY A 134 17.48 -10.50 -1.64
C GLY A 134 16.94 -11.88 -1.25
N ASN A 135 17.44 -12.44 -0.15
CA ASN A 135 17.03 -13.77 0.36
C ASN A 135 16.29 -13.75 1.70
N TYR A 136 15.96 -12.56 2.22
CA TYR A 136 15.33 -12.40 3.53
C TYR A 136 14.00 -13.13 3.63
N LEU A 137 13.15 -12.99 2.60
CA LEU A 137 11.82 -13.61 2.58
C LEU A 137 11.91 -15.14 2.58
N LYS A 138 12.77 -15.71 1.73
CA LYS A 138 13.02 -17.16 1.68
C LYS A 138 13.65 -17.70 2.96
N LYS A 139 14.61 -16.98 3.54
CA LYS A 139 15.25 -17.37 4.81
C LYS A 139 14.30 -17.30 5.99
N TRP A 140 13.45 -16.28 6.06
CA TRP A 140 12.48 -16.17 7.14
C TRP A 140 11.48 -17.33 7.14
N ARG A 141 11.09 -17.79 5.93
CA ARG A 141 10.12 -18.87 5.79
C ARG A 141 10.70 -20.28 5.92
N TYR A 142 11.90 -20.52 5.40
CA TYR A 142 12.47 -21.87 5.23
C TYR A 142 13.89 -22.04 5.81
N GLY A 143 14.46 -21.01 6.42
CA GLY A 143 15.84 -20.99 6.93
C GLY A 143 15.98 -21.33 8.40
#